data_AF-F9D7B6-F1
#
_entry.id   AF-F9D7B6-F1
#
_cell.length_a   1.000
_cell.length_b   1.000
_cell.length_c   1.000
_cell.angle_alpha   90.00
_cell.angle_beta   90.00
_cell.angle_gamma   90.00
#
_symmetry.space_group_name_H-M   'P 1'
#
loop_
_entity.id
_entity.type
_entity.pdbx_description
1 polymer ?
#
loop_
_entity_poly.entity_id
_entity_poly.type
_entity_poly.pdbx_seq_one_letter_code
_entity_poly.pdbx_strand_id
1 'polypeptide(L)'
;MAELLSVIDTELELLNMRIQGFLPALPVKPTEKLRWTGKATDLVELLYALDTCDCINDGEIGVEELADALSEVFGVEIKNCYNVYMNMK
;
A
#
# COMPACT_ATOMS: atom_id res chain seq x y z
N MET A 1 -18.93 3.16 32.05
CA MET A 1 -19.91 2.41 31.21
C MET A 1 -20.88 3.37 30.52
N ALA A 2 -21.55 4.27 31.24
CA ALA A 2 -22.43 5.30 30.65
C ALA A 2 -21.70 6.24 29.66
N GLU A 3 -20.47 6.66 29.96
CA GLU A 3 -19.69 7.53 29.06
C GLU A 3 -19.31 6.86 27.74
N LEU A 4 -19.02 5.56 27.77
CA LEU A 4 -18.71 4.80 26.55
C LEU A 4 -19.95 4.67 25.65
N LEU A 5 -21.11 4.44 26.25
CA LEU A 5 -22.38 4.39 25.53
C LEU A 5 -22.69 5.74 24.89
N SER A 6 -22.54 6.85 25.62
CA SER A 6 -22.77 8.19 25.05
C SER A 6 -21.83 8.54 23.90
N VAL A 7 -20.57 8.10 23.96
CA VAL A 7 -19.62 8.28 22.86
C VAL A 7 -20.06 7.48 21.63
N ILE A 8 -20.45 6.21 21.82
CA ILE A 8 -20.94 5.36 20.72
C ILE A 8 -22.21 5.95 20.10
N ASP A 9 -23.17 6.40 20.90
CA ASP A 9 -24.41 7.01 20.41
C ASP A 9 -24.12 8.29 19.59
N THR A 10 -23.19 9.12 20.04
CA THR A 10 -22.75 10.33 19.32
C THR A 10 -22.11 9.98 17.98
N GLU A 11 -21.22 8.99 17.92
CA GLU A 11 -20.57 8.55 16.68
C GLU A 11 -21.58 7.96 15.68
N LEU A 12 -22.60 7.25 16.18
CA LEU A 12 -23.70 6.72 15.34
C LEU A 12 -24.55 7.84 14.74
N GLU A 13 -24.87 8.88 15.52
CA GLU A 13 -25.56 10.06 15.01
C GLU A 13 -24.74 10.79 13.94
N LEU A 14 -23.44 11.00 14.18
CA LEU A 14 -22.52 11.60 13.22
C LEU A 14 -22.42 10.79 11.92
N LEU A 15 -22.34 9.46 12.01
CA LEU A 15 -22.34 8.58 10.84
C LEU A 15 -23.64 8.71 10.04
N ASN A 16 -24.78 8.74 10.72
CA ASN A 16 -26.10 8.88 10.09
C ASN A 16 -26.23 10.24 9.36
N MET A 17 -25.77 11.32 9.99
CA MET A 17 -25.72 12.66 9.36
C MET A 17 -24.83 12.67 8.10
N ARG A 18 -23.73 11.91 8.09
CA ARG A 18 -22.86 11.78 6.91
C ARG A 18 -23.51 10.99 5.79
N ILE A 19 -24.20 9.89 6.09
CA ILE A 19 -24.94 9.07 5.11
C ILE A 19 -26.06 9.88 4.44
N GLN A 20 -26.74 10.72 5.22
CA GLN A 20 -27.79 11.62 4.73
C GLN A 20 -27.24 12.87 4.01
N GLY A 21 -25.92 13.04 3.94
CA GLY A 21 -25.27 14.14 3.23
C GLY A 21 -25.30 15.49 3.97
N PHE A 22 -25.68 15.50 5.26
CA PHE A 22 -25.68 16.71 6.08
C PHE A 22 -24.27 17.14 6.50
N LEU A 23 -23.33 16.19 6.56
CA LEU A 23 -21.93 16.48 6.82
C LEU A 23 -21.13 16.40 5.50
N PRO A 24 -20.23 17.37 5.23
CA PRO A 24 -19.36 17.28 4.08
C PRO A 24 -18.49 16.02 4.20
N ALA A 25 -18.25 15.33 3.09
CA ALA A 25 -17.22 14.32 3.05
C ALA A 25 -15.90 15.00 3.44
N LEU A 26 -15.21 14.45 4.44
CA LEU A 26 -13.82 14.85 4.73
C LEU A 26 -13.06 14.84 3.41
N PRO A 27 -12.26 15.88 3.11
CA PRO A 27 -11.42 15.88 1.93
C PRO A 27 -10.48 14.69 2.06
N VAL A 28 -10.81 13.59 1.37
CA VAL A 28 -9.89 12.50 1.17
C VAL A 28 -8.80 13.11 0.32
N LYS A 29 -7.65 13.43 0.93
CA LYS A 29 -6.47 13.82 0.16
C LYS A 29 -6.30 12.73 -0.88
N PRO A 30 -6.32 13.05 -2.18
CA PRO A 30 -5.96 12.08 -3.19
C PRO A 30 -4.58 11.53 -2.78
N THR A 31 -4.51 10.24 -2.50
CA THR A 31 -3.22 9.57 -2.38
C THR A 31 -2.65 9.56 -3.78
N GLU A 32 -1.86 10.58 -4.10
CA GLU A 32 -1.06 10.57 -5.32
C GLU A 32 -0.19 9.30 -5.26
N LYS A 33 -0.41 8.41 -6.22
CA LYS A 33 0.41 7.21 -6.34
C LYS A 33 1.86 7.65 -6.51
N LEU A 34 2.77 7.02 -5.78
CA LEU A 34 4.18 7.25 -6.00
C LEU A 34 4.50 6.82 -7.43
N ARG A 35 5.36 7.56 -8.11
CA ARG A 35 5.78 7.25 -9.47
C ARG A 35 7.25 6.89 -9.46
N TRP A 36 7.59 5.66 -9.83
CA TRP A 36 8.99 5.29 -10.02
C TRP A 36 9.57 6.07 -11.22
N THR A 37 10.69 6.73 -10.99
CA THR A 37 11.40 7.52 -12.01
C THR A 37 12.78 6.95 -12.35
N GLY A 38 13.23 5.92 -11.62
CA GLY A 38 14.46 5.20 -11.89
C GLY A 38 14.33 4.17 -13.02
N LYS A 39 15.38 3.38 -13.25
CA LYS A 39 15.31 2.29 -14.22
C LYS A 39 14.50 1.13 -13.64
N ALA A 40 13.95 0.30 -14.51
CA ALA A 40 13.29 -0.94 -14.09
C ALA A 40 14.27 -1.90 -13.40
N THR A 41 15.54 -1.90 -13.80
CA THR A 41 16.62 -2.68 -13.16
C THR A 41 16.82 -2.29 -11.71
N ASP A 42 16.83 -0.99 -11.42
CA ASP A 42 17.06 -0.46 -10.07
C ASP A 42 15.90 -0.84 -9.14
N LEU A 43 14.67 -0.92 -9.68
CA LEU A 43 13.49 -1.39 -8.95
C LEU A 43 13.56 -2.90 -8.66
N VAL A 44 14.07 -3.69 -9.62
CA VAL A 44 14.30 -5.13 -9.43
C VAL A 44 15.40 -5.37 -8.39
N GLU A 45 16.48 -4.59 -8.39
CA GLU A 45 17.53 -4.66 -7.36
C GLU A 45 16.98 -4.34 -5.97
N LEU A 46 16.14 -3.32 -5.84
CA LEU A 46 15.45 -2.98 -4.59
C LEU A 46 14.57 -4.14 -4.11
N LEU A 47 13.83 -4.77 -5.03
CA LEU A 47 13.02 -5.94 -4.72
C LEU A 47 13.87 -7.06 -4.11
N TYR A 48 15.00 -7.39 -4.73
CA TYR A 48 15.87 -8.46 -4.24
C TYR A 48 16.58 -8.09 -2.93
N ALA A 49 16.90 -6.81 -2.73
CA ALA A 49 17.42 -6.33 -1.45
C ALA A 49 16.40 -6.55 -0.33
N LEU A 50 15.12 -6.22 -0.57
CA LEU A 50 14.05 -6.42 0.40
C LEU A 50 13.79 -7.91 0.69
N ASP A 51 13.78 -8.75 -0.36
CA ASP A 51 13.66 -10.21 -0.27
C ASP A 51 14.81 -10.81 0.56
N THR A 52 16.06 -10.46 0.26
CA THR A 52 17.25 -10.97 0.98
C THR A 52 17.32 -10.48 2.43
N CYS A 53 16.71 -9.33 2.72
CA CYS A 53 16.74 -8.76 4.06
C CYS A 53 15.67 -9.36 5.00
N ASP A 54 14.73 -10.18 4.49
CA ASP A 54 13.64 -10.79 5.29
C ASP A 54 12.86 -9.78 6.15
N CYS A 55 12.80 -8.52 5.71
CA CYS A 55 12.30 -7.40 6.52
C CYS A 55 10.78 -7.22 6.45
N ILE A 56 10.10 -7.96 5.57
CA ILE A 56 8.68 -7.79 5.26
C ILE A 56 7.97 -9.07 5.63
N ASN A 57 6.86 -8.95 6.39
CA ASN A 57 6.06 -10.07 6.87
C ASN A 57 6.90 -11.17 7.51
N ASP A 58 7.87 -10.78 8.36
CA ASP A 58 8.78 -11.69 9.05
C ASP A 58 9.59 -12.61 8.10
N GLY A 59 9.83 -12.18 6.86
CA GLY A 59 10.54 -12.95 5.83
C GLY A 59 9.67 -13.98 5.10
N GLU A 60 8.35 -13.99 5.33
CA GLU A 60 7.45 -14.97 4.72
C GLU A 60 6.89 -14.53 3.35
N ILE A 61 7.09 -13.27 2.95
CA ILE A 61 6.59 -12.76 1.67
C ILE A 61 7.35 -13.40 0.50
N GLY A 62 6.61 -13.82 -0.53
CA GLY A 62 7.21 -14.32 -1.77
C GLY A 62 7.70 -13.19 -2.68
N VAL A 63 8.75 -13.46 -3.47
CA VAL A 63 9.29 -12.55 -4.50
C VAL A 63 8.21 -12.00 -5.45
N GLU A 64 7.26 -12.85 -5.87
CA GLU A 64 6.16 -12.44 -6.76
C GLU A 64 5.18 -11.50 -6.07
N GLU A 65 4.80 -11.81 -4.83
CA GLU A 65 3.92 -10.97 -4.01
C GLU A 65 4.55 -9.61 -3.72
N LEU A 66 5.87 -9.60 -3.45
CA LEU A 66 6.64 -8.38 -3.29
C LEU A 66 6.72 -7.56 -4.59
N ALA A 67 6.82 -8.22 -5.75
CA ALA A 67 6.78 -7.56 -7.06
C ALA A 67 5.43 -6.90 -7.33
N ASP A 68 4.34 -7.58 -7.01
CA ASP A 68 2.99 -7.04 -7.16
C ASP A 68 2.77 -5.83 -6.23
N ALA A 69 3.24 -5.92 -4.98
CA ALA A 69 3.17 -4.82 -4.03
C ALA A 69 3.94 -3.58 -4.52
N LEU A 70 5.18 -3.74 -4.98
CA LEU A 70 5.97 -2.63 -5.53
C LEU A 70 5.34 -2.06 -6.82
N SER A 71 4.74 -2.93 -7.65
CA SER A 71 4.04 -2.52 -8.86
C SER A 71 2.83 -1.65 -8.55
N GLU A 72 2.06 -1.99 -7.51
CA GLU A 72 0.92 -1.21 -7.05
C GLU A 72 1.35 0.14 -6.46
N VAL A 73 2.38 0.14 -5.61
CA VAL A 73 2.91 1.35 -4.95
C VAL A 73 3.42 2.36 -5.97
N PHE A 74 4.16 1.89 -6.99
CA PHE A 74 4.82 2.77 -7.96
C PHE A 74 4.07 2.96 -9.28
N GLY A 75 2.99 2.20 -9.50
CA GLY A 75 2.26 2.20 -10.76
C GLY A 75 3.09 1.74 -11.96
N VAL A 76 4.00 0.78 -11.76
CA VAL A 76 4.88 0.22 -12.81
C VAL A 76 4.68 -1.29 -12.88
N GLU A 77 4.55 -1.85 -14.08
CA GLU A 77 4.52 -3.31 -14.24
C GLU A 77 5.93 -3.90 -14.11
N ILE A 78 6.18 -4.65 -13.03
CA ILE A 78 7.41 -5.45 -12.89
C ILE A 78 7.20 -6.79 -13.61
N LYS A 79 7.63 -6.88 -14.87
CA LYS A 79 7.63 -8.14 -15.64
C LYS A 79 8.99 -8.82 -15.56
N ASN A 80 9.01 -10.15 -15.46
CA ASN A 80 10.21 -10.97 -15.60
C ASN A 80 11.35 -10.59 -14.62
N CYS A 81 11.03 -10.27 -13.37
CA CYS A 81 12.00 -9.97 -12.30
C CYS A 81 13.14 -11.01 -12.22
N TYR A 82 12.79 -12.29 -12.35
CA TYR A 82 13.75 -13.40 -12.38
C TYR A 82 14.75 -13.34 -13.55
N ASN A 83 14.27 -12.93 -14.74
CA ASN A 83 15.08 -12.91 -15.95
C ASN A 83 16.05 -11.71 -15.97
N VAL A 84 15.64 -10.58 -15.40
CA VAL A 84 16.52 -9.39 -15.28
C VAL A 84 17.69 -9.70 -14.34
N TYR A 85 17.43 -10.34 -13.20
CA TYR A 85 18.49 -10.72 -12.25
C TYR A 85 19.43 -11.79 -12.81
N MET A 86 18.91 -12.82 -13.47
CA MET A 86 19.75 -13.86 -14.09
C MET A 86 20.64 -13.33 -15.22
N ASN A 87 20.28 -12.21 -15.86
CA ASN A 87 21.11 -11.54 -16.87
C ASN A 87 22.15 -10.57 -16.28
N MET A 88 22.10 -10.28 -14.98
CA MET A 88 23.09 -9.45 -14.28
C MET A 88 24.26 -10.26 -13.71
N LYS A 89 24.12 -11.59 -13.61
CA LYS A 89 25.15 -12.51 -13.10
C LYS A 89 26.06 -13.02 -14.21
#